data_AF-A0A842CR06-F1
#
_entry.id   AF-A0A842CR06-F1
#
_cell.length_a   1.000
_cell.length_b   1.000
_cell.length_c   1.000
_cell.angle_alpha   90.00
_cell.angle_beta   90.00
_cell.angle_gamma   90.00
#
_symmetry.space_group_name_H-M   'P 1'
#
loop_
_entity.id
_entity.type
_entity.pdbx_description
1 polymer ?
#
loop_
_entity_poly.entity_id
_entity_poly.type
_entity_poly.pdbx_seq_one_letter_code
_entity_poly.pdbx_strand_id
1 'polypeptide(L)'
;MQLEKWEDGKLDSDKRDRFNRNVDKTNDAMLEIARDFAALEKKFHNVVVEASGDDNSEVVGMRTNFNGTYFDSADLRLTATERTIASQLATQNIEMDVLRADNMEMRQLISALYGATEGNLEIYVDATKGNDSNDGSFAKPYKTVTKAASQIPRAINGNSVYITLAPGYYDEDVYIKNKQISAIYIRGSNHETVDPTSKQTGVFLRYLNIQDCTGYLYIKGINQFNADKVPELKGTFVFTRCAYASVGFCRFDDAKAKTNNVPAVVIDGGKGGAHNCYFINQYAAQVDQYTSHSSFPYTNTGSNNTYAIIADGSIIQVNGTLGVTTTVAANQKVVRNGGMIF
;
A
#
# COMPACT_ATOMS: atom_id res chain seq x y z
N MET A 1 -76.97 19.57 -13.66
CA MET A 1 -78.44 19.33 -13.66
C MET A 1 -78.92 19.65 -15.06
N GLN A 2 -79.67 18.76 -15.73
CA GLN A 2 -80.17 19.00 -17.09
C GLN A 2 -81.67 19.27 -17.01
N LEU A 3 -82.12 20.34 -17.66
CA LEU A 3 -83.54 20.67 -17.83
C LEU A 3 -84.19 19.69 -18.81
N GLU A 4 -85.39 19.24 -18.46
CA GLU A 4 -86.16 18.27 -19.25
C GLU A 4 -86.79 18.90 -20.51
N LYS A 5 -86.84 18.13 -21.59
CA LYS A 5 -87.46 18.55 -22.85
C LYS A 5 -88.96 18.23 -22.84
N TRP A 6 -89.72 18.97 -23.63
CA TRP A 6 -91.16 18.73 -23.79
C TRP A 6 -91.42 17.58 -24.77
N GLU A 7 -92.16 16.56 -24.32
CA GLU A 7 -92.40 15.30 -25.03
C GLU A 7 -93.80 15.12 -25.68
N ASP A 8 -94.85 15.88 -25.30
CA ASP A 8 -96.22 15.63 -25.78
C ASP A 8 -96.53 16.24 -27.17
N GLY A 9 -97.21 15.47 -28.03
CA GLY A 9 -97.31 15.69 -29.49
C GLY A 9 -98.67 16.15 -30.02
N LYS A 10 -99.60 16.58 -29.17
CA LYS A 10 -100.99 16.84 -29.62
C LYS A 10 -101.29 18.27 -30.09
N LEU A 11 -100.39 19.24 -29.93
CA LEU A 11 -100.61 20.63 -30.37
C LEU A 11 -99.28 21.30 -30.82
N ASP A 12 -99.20 21.67 -32.11
CA ASP A 12 -98.23 22.59 -32.73
C ASP A 12 -96.72 22.24 -32.56
N SER A 13 -96.18 21.47 -33.51
CA SER A 13 -94.79 20.99 -33.52
C SER A 13 -93.73 22.10 -33.51
N ASP A 14 -94.01 23.27 -34.09
CA ASP A 14 -93.04 24.36 -34.15
C ASP A 14 -92.80 24.99 -32.76
N LYS A 15 -93.84 25.06 -31.92
CA LYS A 15 -93.72 25.54 -30.54
C LYS A 15 -92.89 24.60 -29.67
N ARG A 16 -93.11 23.28 -29.79
CA ARG A 16 -92.34 22.26 -29.09
C ARG A 16 -90.86 22.35 -29.47
N ASP A 17 -90.57 22.43 -30.76
CA ASP A 17 -89.19 22.46 -31.23
C ASP A 17 -88.48 23.75 -30.81
N ARG A 18 -89.17 24.90 -30.79
CA ARG A 18 -88.62 26.16 -30.23
C ARG A 18 -88.36 26.05 -28.73
N PHE A 19 -89.27 25.46 -27.97
CA PHE A 19 -89.10 25.26 -26.53
C PHE A 19 -87.88 24.37 -26.25
N ASN A 20 -87.79 23.23 -26.93
CA ASN A 20 -86.67 22.29 -26.75
C ASN A 20 -85.33 22.89 -27.17
N ARG A 21 -85.29 23.70 -28.23
CA ARG A 21 -84.08 24.47 -28.59
C ARG A 21 -83.67 25.48 -27.51
N ASN A 22 -84.62 26.11 -26.83
CA ASN A 22 -84.34 27.02 -25.73
C ASN A 22 -83.87 26.27 -24.47
N VAL A 23 -84.41 25.08 -24.21
CA VAL A 23 -83.95 24.17 -23.14
C VAL A 23 -82.50 23.76 -23.40
N ASP A 24 -82.16 23.37 -24.63
CA ASP A 24 -80.77 23.03 -25.01
C ASP A 24 -79.81 24.20 -24.79
N LYS A 25 -80.15 25.39 -25.29
CA LYS A 25 -79.33 26.60 -25.07
C LYS A 25 -79.15 26.92 -23.59
N THR A 26 -80.18 26.71 -22.78
CA THR A 26 -80.10 26.95 -21.33
C THR A 26 -79.21 25.94 -20.64
N ASN A 27 -79.30 24.66 -21.01
CA ASN A 27 -78.44 23.61 -20.48
C ASN A 27 -76.97 23.83 -20.83
N ASP A 28 -76.69 24.23 -22.08
CA ASP A 28 -75.32 24.52 -22.53
C ASP A 28 -74.72 25.72 -21.76
N ALA A 29 -75.50 26.79 -21.58
CA ALA A 29 -75.07 27.95 -20.79
C ALA A 29 -74.81 27.61 -19.31
N MET A 30 -75.64 26.77 -18.70
CA MET A 30 -75.42 26.29 -17.33
C MET A 30 -74.15 25.45 -17.20
N LEU A 31 -73.83 24.65 -18.23
CA LEU A 31 -72.62 23.85 -18.26
C LEU A 31 -71.35 24.71 -18.40
N GLU A 32 -71.43 25.76 -19.20
CA GLU A 32 -70.35 26.74 -19.38
C GLU A 32 -70.07 27.51 -18.09
N ILE A 33 -71.12 28.02 -17.43
CA ILE A 33 -71.00 28.69 -16.13
C ILE A 33 -70.35 27.77 -15.07
N ALA A 34 -70.71 26.49 -15.03
CA ALA A 34 -70.12 25.54 -14.09
C ALA A 34 -68.62 25.31 -14.35
N ARG A 35 -68.22 25.27 -15.63
CA ARG A 35 -66.80 25.15 -16.02
C ARG A 35 -66.00 26.40 -15.65
N ASP A 36 -66.57 27.58 -15.89
CA ASP A 36 -65.96 28.85 -15.53
C ASP A 36 -65.79 28.99 -14.02
N PHE A 37 -66.79 28.56 -13.24
CA PHE A 37 -66.71 28.57 -11.78
C PHE A 37 -65.57 27.68 -11.25
N ALA A 38 -65.41 26.48 -11.80
CA ALA A 38 -64.29 25.58 -11.44
C ALA A 38 -62.92 26.14 -11.85
N ALA A 39 -62.83 26.83 -12.99
CA ALA A 39 -61.62 27.52 -13.42
C ALA A 39 -61.27 28.71 -12.52
N LEU A 40 -62.29 29.43 -12.04
CA LEU A 40 -62.16 30.53 -11.10
C LEU A 40 -61.65 30.06 -9.74
N GLU A 41 -62.19 28.96 -9.21
CA GLU A 41 -61.80 28.36 -7.93
C GLU A 41 -60.30 27.94 -7.91
N LYS A 42 -59.81 27.41 -9.04
CA LYS A 42 -58.40 27.05 -9.22
C LYS A 42 -57.47 28.28 -9.30
N LYS A 43 -57.95 29.42 -9.81
CA LYS A 43 -57.20 30.69 -9.81
C LYS A 43 -57.18 31.34 -8.43
N PHE A 44 -58.28 31.28 -7.68
CA PHE A 44 -58.35 31.87 -6.34
C PHE A 44 -57.36 31.23 -5.35
N HIS A 45 -57.13 29.91 -5.42
CA HIS A 45 -56.12 29.23 -4.60
C HIS A 45 -54.69 29.79 -4.77
N ASN A 46 -54.38 30.43 -5.91
CA ASN A 46 -53.08 31.04 -6.20
C ASN A 46 -53.02 32.55 -5.89
N VAL A 47 -54.13 33.19 -5.49
CA VAL A 47 -54.26 34.66 -5.38
C VAL A 47 -54.75 35.12 -3.98
N VAL A 48 -54.96 34.22 -3.00
CA VAL A 48 -55.31 34.66 -1.64
C VAL A 48 -54.13 35.40 -1.01
N VAL A 49 -54.20 36.72 -1.10
CA VAL A 49 -53.37 37.71 -0.41
C VAL A 49 -54.18 38.16 0.81
N GLU A 50 -53.73 37.83 2.01
CA GLU A 50 -54.21 38.53 3.20
C GLU A 50 -53.60 39.94 3.18
N ALA A 51 -54.43 40.95 2.93
CA ALA A 51 -54.08 42.34 3.14
C ALA A 51 -54.89 42.85 4.34
N SER A 52 -54.38 42.60 5.55
CA SER A 52 -54.78 43.37 6.73
C SER A 52 -53.81 44.52 6.95
N GLY A 53 -54.34 45.66 7.36
CA GLY A 53 -53.65 46.96 7.41
C GLY A 53 -52.25 46.91 8.03
N ASP A 54 -51.34 47.61 7.36
CA ASP A 54 -49.89 47.75 7.58
C ASP A 54 -48.97 46.55 7.24
N ASP A 55 -49.48 45.40 6.81
CA ASP A 55 -48.64 44.21 6.59
C ASP A 55 -48.45 43.79 5.11
N ASN A 56 -47.24 43.29 4.83
CA ASN A 56 -46.79 42.76 3.55
C ASN A 56 -47.74 41.68 3.03
N SER A 57 -48.36 41.97 1.89
CA SER A 57 -49.18 41.04 1.12
C SER A 57 -48.39 39.78 0.72
N GLU A 58 -48.78 38.60 1.21
CA GLU A 58 -48.15 37.32 0.86
C GLU A 58 -49.16 36.24 0.48
N VAL A 59 -48.70 35.23 -0.27
CA VAL A 59 -49.51 34.09 -0.69
C VAL A 59 -49.62 33.10 0.47
N VAL A 60 -50.82 32.95 1.04
CA VAL A 60 -51.06 32.09 2.22
C VAL A 60 -50.62 30.63 2.00
N GLY A 61 -50.72 30.12 0.76
CA GLY A 61 -50.23 28.78 0.40
C GLY A 61 -48.72 28.59 0.58
N MET A 62 -47.92 29.67 0.58
CA MET A 62 -46.49 29.60 0.91
C MET A 62 -46.24 29.41 2.41
N ARG A 63 -47.21 29.56 3.31
CA ARG A 63 -46.99 29.36 4.74
C ARG A 63 -46.81 27.90 5.15
N THR A 64 -47.15 26.94 4.29
CA THR A 64 -47.01 25.52 4.60
C THR A 64 -45.79 24.92 3.89
N ASN A 65 -44.93 24.20 4.62
CA ASN A 65 -43.80 23.48 4.01
C ASN A 65 -44.23 22.11 3.43
N PHE A 66 -43.31 21.41 2.77
CA PHE A 66 -43.58 20.09 2.17
C PHE A 66 -44.00 19.01 3.20
N ASN A 67 -43.61 19.18 4.47
CA ASN A 67 -43.98 18.28 5.57
C ASN A 67 -45.34 18.61 6.20
N GLY A 68 -46.08 19.61 5.66
CA GLY A 68 -47.36 20.03 6.20
C GLY A 68 -47.30 20.94 7.43
N THR A 69 -46.11 21.45 7.80
CA THR A 69 -45.96 22.43 8.90
C THR A 69 -46.37 23.82 8.41
N TYR A 70 -47.31 24.45 9.12
CA TYR A 70 -47.75 25.83 8.88
C TYR A 70 -46.85 26.83 9.64
N PHE A 71 -46.57 27.98 9.02
CA PHE A 71 -45.77 29.08 9.57
C PHE A 71 -46.60 30.37 9.56
N ASP A 72 -46.39 31.25 10.55
CA ASP A 72 -47.19 32.48 10.68
C ASP A 72 -46.99 33.47 9.51
N SER A 73 -45.83 33.39 8.84
CA SER A 73 -45.56 34.10 7.59
C SER A 73 -44.70 33.29 6.61
N ALA A 74 -44.70 33.66 5.34
CA ALA A 74 -43.83 33.05 4.32
C ALA A 74 -42.35 33.36 4.58
N ASP A 75 -42.04 34.55 5.13
CA ASP A 75 -40.68 34.94 5.54
C ASP A 75 -40.13 34.02 6.65
N LEU A 76 -40.95 33.71 7.66
CA LEU A 76 -40.57 32.78 8.72
C LEU A 76 -40.29 31.38 8.19
N ARG A 77 -41.08 30.90 7.22
CA ARG A 77 -40.81 29.62 6.53
C ARG A 77 -39.51 29.67 5.74
N LEU A 78 -39.26 30.74 4.99
CA LEU A 78 -38.05 30.90 4.19
C LEU A 78 -36.83 30.89 5.10
N THR A 79 -36.85 31.70 6.16
CA THR A 79 -35.80 31.76 7.19
C THR A 79 -35.57 30.40 7.84
N ALA A 80 -36.63 29.66 8.19
CA ALA A 80 -36.50 28.32 8.75
C ALA A 80 -35.84 27.35 7.76
N THR A 81 -36.23 27.43 6.49
CA THR A 81 -35.66 26.60 5.41
C THR A 81 -34.19 26.93 5.19
N GLU A 82 -33.83 28.22 5.13
CA GLU A 82 -32.44 28.69 4.99
C GLU A 82 -31.58 28.24 6.17
N ARG A 83 -32.10 28.29 7.40
CA ARG A 83 -31.40 27.76 8.58
C ARG A 83 -31.17 26.26 8.49
N THR A 84 -32.17 25.50 8.04
CA THR A 84 -32.02 24.04 7.84
C THR A 84 -30.98 23.75 6.76
N ILE A 85 -31.03 24.45 5.63
CA ILE A 85 -30.04 24.31 4.54
C ILE A 85 -28.63 24.67 5.05
N ALA A 86 -28.48 25.79 5.76
CA ALA A 86 -27.19 26.20 6.32
C ALA A 86 -26.64 25.17 7.33
N SER A 87 -27.49 24.61 8.18
CA SER A 87 -27.12 23.54 9.11
C SER A 87 -26.69 22.27 8.36
N GLN A 88 -27.45 21.86 7.33
CA GLN A 88 -27.11 20.70 6.50
C GLN A 88 -25.77 20.91 5.75
N LEU A 89 -25.54 22.10 5.20
CA LEU A 89 -24.27 22.46 4.55
C LEU A 89 -23.09 22.43 5.53
N ALA A 90 -23.28 22.92 6.76
CA ALA A 90 -22.25 22.87 7.79
C ALA A 90 -21.87 21.43 8.16
N THR A 91 -22.87 20.56 8.35
CA THR A 91 -22.66 19.13 8.61
C THR A 91 -21.96 18.45 7.42
N GLN A 92 -22.40 18.73 6.19
CA GLN A 92 -21.81 18.16 4.99
C GLN A 92 -20.34 18.59 4.80
N ASN A 93 -19.98 19.83 5.13
CA ASN A 93 -18.59 20.28 5.09
C ASN A 93 -17.71 19.50 6.09
N ILE A 94 -18.21 19.24 7.30
CA ILE A 94 -17.49 18.42 8.29
C ILE A 94 -17.30 17.00 7.79
N GLU A 95 -18.34 16.37 7.25
CA GLU A 95 -18.26 15.03 6.65
C GLU A 95 -17.26 14.97 5.50
N MET A 96 -17.22 15.99 4.64
CA MET A 96 -16.26 16.09 3.53
C MET A 96 -14.81 16.22 4.01
N ASP A 97 -14.55 16.93 5.10
CA ASP A 97 -13.21 17.06 5.67
C ASP A 97 -12.74 15.76 6.32
N VAL A 98 -13.64 15.05 7.03
CA VAL A 98 -13.36 13.69 7.54
C VAL A 98 -13.07 12.73 6.38
N LEU A 99 -13.89 12.75 5.33
CA LEU A 99 -13.68 11.89 4.15
C LEU A 99 -12.33 12.16 3.47
N ARG A 100 -11.89 13.42 3.42
CA ARG A 100 -10.57 13.79 2.88
C ARG A 100 -9.44 13.25 3.75
N ALA A 101 -9.57 13.34 5.07
CA ALA A 101 -8.60 12.78 6.02
C ALA A 101 -8.49 11.25 5.86
N ASP A 102 -9.62 10.55 5.83
CA ASP A 102 -9.69 9.10 5.64
C ASP A 102 -9.07 8.68 4.31
N ASN A 103 -9.35 9.40 3.22
CA ASN A 103 -8.74 9.12 1.91
C ASN A 103 -7.22 9.30 1.92
N MET A 104 -6.69 10.29 2.65
CA MET A 104 -5.24 10.46 2.80
C MET A 104 -4.62 9.29 3.59
N GLU A 105 -5.24 8.89 4.70
CA GLU A 105 -4.79 7.75 5.49
C GLU A 105 -4.83 6.43 4.69
N MET A 106 -5.92 6.19 3.97
CA MET A 106 -6.08 4.99 3.15
C MET A 106 -5.03 4.92 2.03
N ARG A 107 -4.68 6.05 1.41
CA ARG A 107 -3.60 6.12 0.42
C ARG A 107 -2.24 5.79 1.03
N GLN A 108 -1.97 6.25 2.26
CA GLN A 108 -0.74 5.92 2.97
C GLN A 108 -0.65 4.42 3.29
N LEU A 109 -1.75 3.81 3.75
CA LEU A 109 -1.83 2.37 4.03
C LEU A 109 -1.62 1.53 2.77
N ILE A 110 -2.29 1.88 1.67
CA ILE A 110 -2.14 1.17 0.37
C ILE A 110 -0.69 1.27 -0.12
N SER A 111 -0.09 2.46 -0.06
CA SER A 111 1.31 2.68 -0.46
C SER A 111 2.28 1.85 0.37
N ALA A 112 2.11 1.81 1.70
CA ALA A 112 2.95 1.02 2.61
C ALA A 112 2.81 -0.49 2.39
N LEU A 113 1.61 -0.95 2.00
CA LEU A 113 1.32 -2.37 1.82
C LEU A 113 1.83 -2.90 0.48
N TYR A 114 1.56 -2.21 -0.62
CA TYR A 114 1.77 -2.72 -1.98
C TYR A 114 2.95 -2.10 -2.73
N GLY A 115 3.47 -0.96 -2.29
CA GLY A 115 4.43 -0.17 -3.07
C GLY A 115 3.77 0.41 -4.32
N ALA A 116 3.86 1.72 -4.52
CA ALA A 116 3.14 2.43 -5.60
C ALA A 116 3.73 2.21 -7.02
N THR A 117 4.41 1.10 -7.29
CA THR A 117 5.24 0.94 -8.50
C THR A 117 4.75 -0.17 -9.42
N GLU A 118 4.45 0.20 -10.67
CA GLU A 118 4.18 -0.73 -11.78
C GLU A 118 5.43 -1.53 -12.20
N GLY A 119 6.60 -1.25 -11.63
CA GLY A 119 7.88 -1.93 -11.94
C GLY A 119 8.76 -2.17 -10.71
N ASN A 120 10.02 -2.56 -10.96
CA ASN A 120 11.00 -2.79 -9.90
C ASN A 120 11.24 -1.52 -9.07
N LEU A 121 11.44 -1.70 -7.76
CA LEU A 121 11.80 -0.62 -6.85
C LEU A 121 13.34 -0.52 -6.79
N GLU A 122 13.89 0.52 -7.39
CA GLU A 122 15.33 0.81 -7.39
C GLU A 122 15.66 1.86 -6.31
N ILE A 123 16.55 1.49 -5.37
CA ILE A 123 17.00 2.34 -4.27
C ILE A 123 18.53 2.41 -4.31
N TYR A 124 19.05 3.62 -4.21
CA TYR A 124 20.49 3.90 -4.25
C TYR A 124 20.98 4.44 -2.90
N VAL A 125 22.15 3.97 -2.49
CA VAL A 125 22.79 4.36 -1.23
C VAL A 125 24.24 4.75 -1.48
N ASP A 126 24.67 5.90 -0.97
CA ASP A 126 26.05 6.38 -1.03
C ASP A 126 26.46 6.90 0.35
N ALA A 127 27.38 6.20 1.01
CA ALA A 127 27.83 6.55 2.37
C ALA A 127 28.47 7.95 2.46
N THR A 128 29.03 8.45 1.35
CA THR A 128 29.78 9.71 1.29
C THR A 128 28.92 10.87 0.83
N LYS A 129 28.12 10.68 -0.23
CA LYS A 129 27.32 11.74 -0.88
C LYS A 129 25.84 11.70 -0.54
N GLY A 130 25.36 10.59 0.02
CA GLY A 130 23.94 10.41 0.33
C GLY A 130 23.47 11.19 1.55
N ASN A 131 22.14 11.32 1.65
CA ASN A 131 21.45 11.90 2.79
C ASN A 131 20.15 11.11 3.04
N ASP A 132 19.85 10.76 4.29
CA ASP A 132 18.65 9.97 4.63
C ASP A 132 17.33 10.75 4.51
N SER A 133 17.40 12.06 4.28
CA SER A 133 16.27 12.90 3.89
C SER A 133 16.01 12.92 2.37
N ASN A 134 16.87 12.28 1.56
CA ASN A 134 16.67 12.18 0.12
C ASN A 134 15.54 11.19 -0.25
N ASP A 135 15.27 11.02 -1.55
CA ASP A 135 14.24 10.10 -2.06
C ASP A 135 14.79 8.71 -2.41
N GLY A 136 16.10 8.49 -2.32
CA GLY A 136 16.72 7.20 -2.64
C GLY A 136 16.95 6.96 -4.13
N SER A 137 16.67 7.93 -4.99
CA SER A 137 16.98 7.87 -6.42
C SER A 137 18.49 7.92 -6.67
N PHE A 138 18.92 7.57 -7.89
CA PHE A 138 20.33 7.66 -8.28
C PHE A 138 20.90 9.09 -8.12
N ALA A 139 20.09 10.11 -8.41
CA ALA A 139 20.52 11.51 -8.29
C ALA A 139 20.54 12.01 -6.84
N LYS A 140 19.69 11.44 -5.98
CA LYS A 140 19.58 11.78 -4.55
C LYS A 140 19.57 10.49 -3.72
N PRO A 141 20.72 9.81 -3.58
CA PRO A 141 20.78 8.55 -2.86
C PRO A 141 20.62 8.74 -1.35
N TYR A 142 20.17 7.69 -0.67
CA TYR A 142 20.24 7.61 0.79
C TYR A 142 21.69 7.53 1.28
N LYS A 143 21.92 7.89 2.54
CA LYS A 143 23.24 7.75 3.15
C LYS A 143 23.43 6.35 3.74
N THR A 144 22.39 5.80 4.34
CA THR A 144 22.44 4.53 5.09
C THR A 144 21.65 3.42 4.38
N VAL A 145 22.16 2.19 4.50
CA VAL A 145 21.46 0.98 4.06
C VAL A 145 20.25 0.72 4.94
N THR A 146 20.30 1.09 6.23
CA THR A 146 19.15 1.04 7.14
C THR A 146 17.99 1.89 6.63
N LYS A 147 18.26 3.11 6.16
CA LYS A 147 17.22 3.94 5.55
C LYS A 147 16.66 3.30 4.29
N ALA A 148 17.50 2.76 3.40
CA ALA A 148 17.05 2.05 2.21
C ALA A 148 16.17 0.82 2.55
N ALA A 149 16.61 0.01 3.51
CA ALA A 149 15.86 -1.16 4.00
C ALA A 149 14.47 -0.78 4.55
N SER A 150 14.34 0.39 5.18
CA SER A 150 13.06 0.89 5.68
C SER A 150 12.06 1.28 4.58
N GLN A 151 12.55 1.56 3.36
CA GLN A 151 11.71 1.90 2.21
C GLN A 151 11.15 0.66 1.48
N ILE A 152 11.64 -0.53 1.82
CA ILE A 152 11.10 -1.78 1.28
C ILE A 152 9.65 -1.92 1.78
N PRO A 153 8.62 -1.92 0.90
CA PRO A 153 7.24 -2.12 1.33
C PRO A 153 7.04 -3.51 1.92
N ARG A 154 5.92 -3.73 2.62
CA ARG A 154 5.69 -5.04 3.24
C ARG A 154 5.50 -6.15 2.21
N ALA A 155 4.78 -5.87 1.13
CA ALA A 155 4.55 -6.82 0.06
C ALA A 155 4.63 -6.15 -1.32
N ILE A 156 5.19 -6.85 -2.29
CA ILE A 156 5.12 -6.50 -3.71
C ILE A 156 4.93 -7.80 -4.48
N ASN A 157 3.95 -7.84 -5.38
CA ASN A 157 3.71 -9.00 -6.23
C ASN A 157 4.34 -8.79 -7.61
N GLY A 158 5.15 -9.74 -8.07
CA GLY A 158 5.73 -9.75 -9.42
C GLY A 158 6.97 -8.88 -9.62
N ASN A 159 7.16 -7.82 -8.83
CA ASN A 159 8.33 -6.93 -8.95
C ASN A 159 9.40 -7.21 -7.89
N SER A 160 10.64 -6.84 -8.22
CA SER A 160 11.81 -6.99 -7.35
C SER A 160 12.23 -5.66 -6.73
N VAL A 161 12.90 -5.72 -5.59
CA VAL A 161 13.53 -4.57 -4.95
C VAL A 161 15.04 -4.65 -5.13
N TYR A 162 15.66 -3.55 -5.55
CA TYR A 162 17.10 -3.43 -5.72
C TYR A 162 17.63 -2.31 -4.84
N ILE A 163 18.54 -2.65 -3.94
CA ILE A 163 19.33 -1.72 -3.15
C ILE A 163 20.76 -1.74 -3.70
N THR A 164 21.16 -0.65 -4.35
CA THR A 164 22.47 -0.50 -4.97
C THR A 164 23.36 0.40 -4.11
N LEU A 165 24.50 -0.14 -3.67
CA LEU A 165 25.45 0.51 -2.78
C LEU A 165 26.64 1.08 -3.56
N ALA A 166 26.91 2.37 -3.43
CA ALA A 166 28.17 2.95 -3.91
C ALA A 166 29.37 2.38 -3.11
N PRO A 167 30.59 2.38 -3.67
CA PRO A 167 31.78 2.04 -2.89
C PRO A 167 31.90 2.94 -1.66
N GLY A 168 32.17 2.34 -0.50
CA GLY A 168 32.14 3.03 0.78
C GLY A 168 32.07 2.08 1.97
N TYR A 169 32.14 2.65 3.17
CA TYR A 169 32.03 1.94 4.44
C TYR A 169 30.67 2.19 5.08
N TYR A 170 29.90 1.12 5.24
CA TYR A 170 28.58 1.10 5.87
C TYR A 170 28.70 0.40 7.24
N ASP A 171 29.10 1.18 8.26
CA ASP A 171 29.32 0.70 9.63
C ASP A 171 28.00 0.62 10.43
N GLU A 172 27.06 -0.18 9.94
CA GLU A 172 25.68 -0.21 10.46
C GLU A 172 25.16 -1.64 10.63
N ASP A 173 24.14 -1.76 11.49
CA ASP A 173 23.43 -3.00 11.76
C ASP A 173 22.11 -2.99 11.00
N VAL A 174 22.08 -3.63 9.82
CA VAL A 174 20.92 -3.60 8.93
C VAL A 174 19.98 -4.77 9.22
N TYR A 175 18.70 -4.46 9.38
CA TYR A 175 17.64 -5.45 9.54
C TYR A 175 16.56 -5.30 8.48
N ILE A 176 16.24 -6.39 7.78
CA ILE A 176 15.10 -6.49 6.88
C ILE A 176 14.17 -7.58 7.41
N LYS A 177 12.97 -7.20 7.83
CA LYS A 177 12.04 -8.11 8.54
C LYS A 177 10.68 -8.15 7.88
N ASN A 178 10.05 -9.33 7.89
CA ASN A 178 8.64 -9.54 7.56
C ASN A 178 8.24 -9.04 6.15
N LYS A 179 9.08 -9.31 5.13
CA LYS A 179 8.85 -8.87 3.75
C LYS A 179 8.32 -10.02 2.88
N GLN A 180 7.24 -9.77 2.16
CA GLN A 180 6.57 -10.71 1.26
C GLN A 180 6.73 -10.26 -0.18
N ILE A 181 7.93 -10.44 -0.74
CA ILE A 181 8.36 -9.85 -2.01
C ILE A 181 8.95 -10.95 -2.88
N SER A 182 8.81 -10.85 -4.21
CA SER A 182 9.37 -11.83 -5.14
C SER A 182 10.88 -11.95 -5.04
N ALA A 183 11.61 -10.83 -4.98
CA ALA A 183 13.04 -10.82 -4.73
C ALA A 183 13.54 -9.50 -4.13
N ILE A 184 14.58 -9.59 -3.30
CA ILE A 184 15.32 -8.45 -2.75
C ILE A 184 16.79 -8.62 -3.12
N TYR A 185 17.34 -7.65 -3.82
CA TYR A 185 18.73 -7.59 -4.23
C TYR A 185 19.46 -6.49 -3.46
N ILE A 186 20.55 -6.83 -2.79
CA ILE A 186 21.44 -5.87 -2.14
C ILE A 186 22.82 -6.03 -2.78
N ARG A 187 23.25 -5.04 -3.55
CA ARG A 187 24.41 -5.18 -4.43
C ARG A 187 25.34 -3.99 -4.39
N GLY A 188 26.65 -4.24 -4.42
CA GLY A 188 27.63 -3.20 -4.69
C GLY A 188 27.50 -2.69 -6.12
N SER A 189 27.56 -1.39 -6.37
CA SER A 189 27.40 -0.80 -7.72
C SER A 189 28.45 -1.25 -8.74
N ASN A 190 29.59 -1.75 -8.28
CA ASN A 190 30.70 -2.25 -9.09
C ASN A 190 30.79 -3.79 -9.16
N HIS A 191 29.75 -4.51 -8.71
CA HIS A 191 29.72 -5.98 -8.59
C HIS A 191 30.00 -6.76 -9.88
N GLU A 192 29.76 -6.17 -11.05
CA GLU A 192 30.05 -6.80 -12.36
C GLU A 192 31.53 -6.71 -12.76
N THR A 193 32.31 -5.85 -12.10
CA THR A 193 33.69 -5.52 -12.53
C THR A 193 34.76 -5.93 -11.51
N VAL A 194 34.35 -6.36 -10.31
CA VAL A 194 35.27 -6.72 -9.24
C VAL A 194 35.12 -8.20 -8.89
N ASP A 195 36.20 -8.94 -9.09
CA ASP A 195 36.34 -10.31 -8.62
C ASP A 195 36.81 -10.32 -7.15
N PRO A 196 35.99 -10.81 -6.20
CA PRO A 196 36.33 -10.85 -4.77
C PRO A 196 37.51 -11.76 -4.43
N THR A 197 37.91 -12.67 -5.32
CA THR A 197 39.09 -13.53 -5.09
C THR A 197 40.39 -12.75 -5.24
N SER A 198 40.40 -11.75 -6.13
CA SER A 198 41.59 -10.98 -6.50
C SER A 198 41.80 -9.72 -5.64
N LYS A 199 40.71 -9.07 -5.20
CA LYS A 199 40.75 -7.82 -4.44
C LYS A 199 39.47 -7.59 -3.66
N GLN A 200 39.49 -6.60 -2.77
CA GLN A 200 38.28 -6.11 -2.10
C GLN A 200 37.31 -5.46 -3.10
N THR A 201 36.01 -5.66 -2.89
CA THR A 201 34.90 -5.11 -3.67
C THR A 201 34.80 -3.60 -3.52
N GLY A 202 35.33 -3.01 -2.43
CA GLY A 202 35.22 -1.57 -2.17
C GLY A 202 33.89 -1.14 -1.57
N VAL A 203 32.94 -2.06 -1.39
CA VAL A 203 31.66 -1.85 -0.71
C VAL A 203 31.68 -2.66 0.57
N PHE A 204 31.81 -2.00 1.72
CA PHE A 204 32.02 -2.65 3.02
C PHE A 204 30.77 -2.53 3.88
N LEU A 205 30.20 -3.66 4.32
CA LEU A 205 29.02 -3.68 5.20
C LEU A 205 29.31 -4.49 6.46
N ARG A 206 28.98 -3.92 7.63
CA ARG A 206 29.24 -4.58 8.92
C ARG A 206 28.32 -5.76 9.17
N TYR A 207 27.01 -5.54 9.11
CA TYR A 207 26.04 -6.56 9.47
C TYR A 207 24.75 -6.42 8.65
N LEU A 208 24.23 -7.56 8.21
CA LEU A 208 22.91 -7.64 7.60
C LEU A 208 22.19 -8.89 8.10
N ASN A 209 20.98 -8.68 8.61
CA ASN A 209 20.06 -9.74 8.96
C ASN A 209 18.75 -9.60 8.19
N ILE A 210 18.46 -10.60 7.37
CA ILE A 210 17.17 -10.74 6.71
C ILE A 210 16.38 -11.83 7.44
N GLN A 211 15.24 -11.45 8.00
CA GLN A 211 14.45 -12.30 8.89
C GLN A 211 12.99 -12.36 8.44
N ASP A 212 12.40 -13.57 8.44
CA ASP A 212 10.97 -13.79 8.17
C ASP A 212 10.56 -13.20 6.80
N CYS A 213 11.44 -13.32 5.80
CA CYS A 213 11.23 -12.80 4.44
C CYS A 213 11.08 -13.93 3.41
N THR A 214 10.17 -13.74 2.45
CA THR A 214 9.97 -14.68 1.33
C THR A 214 10.66 -14.19 0.05
N GLY A 215 10.61 -15.01 -1.00
CA GLY A 215 11.25 -14.72 -2.28
C GLY A 215 12.74 -15.04 -2.34
N TYR A 216 13.39 -14.52 -3.38
CA TYR A 216 14.82 -14.67 -3.63
C TYR A 216 15.59 -13.49 -3.00
N LEU A 217 16.43 -13.78 -2.01
CA LEU A 217 17.18 -12.78 -1.26
C LEU A 217 18.64 -12.81 -1.67
N TYR A 218 19.08 -11.88 -2.50
CA TYR A 218 20.41 -11.91 -3.11
C TYR A 218 21.31 -10.79 -2.62
N ILE A 219 22.43 -11.16 -2.00
CA ILE A 219 23.53 -10.26 -1.66
C ILE A 219 24.66 -10.46 -2.67
N LYS A 220 25.10 -9.38 -3.34
CA LYS A 220 26.16 -9.46 -4.36
C LYS A 220 27.24 -8.39 -4.23
N GLY A 221 28.52 -8.75 -4.30
CA GLY A 221 29.60 -7.77 -4.46
C GLY A 221 29.91 -6.95 -3.20
N ILE A 222 29.75 -7.53 -2.01
CA ILE A 222 29.97 -6.84 -0.73
C ILE A 222 31.14 -7.46 0.03
N ASN A 223 31.93 -6.60 0.67
CA ASN A 223 32.99 -6.97 1.61
C ASN A 223 32.49 -6.94 3.06
N GLN A 224 32.91 -7.95 3.83
CA GLN A 224 32.79 -7.95 5.29
C GLN A 224 33.59 -6.79 5.90
N PHE A 225 33.07 -6.25 7.00
CA PHE A 225 33.73 -5.18 7.75
C PHE A 225 33.38 -5.26 9.24
N ASN A 226 34.32 -4.91 10.13
CA ASN A 226 34.11 -4.85 11.58
C ASN A 226 33.39 -6.09 12.15
N ALA A 227 33.90 -7.29 11.81
CA ALA A 227 33.28 -8.55 12.20
C ALA A 227 33.20 -8.74 13.73
N ASP A 228 34.12 -8.13 14.49
CA ASP A 228 34.11 -8.12 15.97
C ASP A 228 32.93 -7.36 16.58
N LYS A 229 32.25 -6.52 15.79
CA LYS A 229 31.16 -5.66 16.25
C LYS A 229 29.79 -6.09 15.73
N VAL A 230 29.67 -7.27 15.13
CA VAL A 230 28.36 -7.74 14.67
C VAL A 230 27.47 -8.10 15.87
N PRO A 231 26.15 -7.83 15.82
CA PRO A 231 25.23 -8.13 16.91
C PRO A 231 25.27 -9.60 17.32
N GLU A 232 25.47 -9.82 18.63
CA GLU A 232 25.50 -11.15 19.25
C GLU A 232 26.52 -12.13 18.61
N LEU A 233 27.48 -11.65 17.82
CA LEU A 233 28.45 -12.47 17.09
C LEU A 233 27.78 -13.53 16.17
N LYS A 234 26.52 -13.29 15.77
CA LYS A 234 25.67 -14.24 15.02
C LYS A 234 26.11 -14.48 13.57
N GLY A 235 27.01 -13.66 13.05
CA GLY A 235 27.56 -13.74 11.71
C GLY A 235 27.48 -12.41 10.96
N THR A 236 28.17 -12.29 9.84
CA THR A 236 28.15 -11.05 9.03
C THR A 236 26.87 -10.92 8.23
N PHE A 237 26.51 -11.95 7.45
CA PHE A 237 25.23 -12.02 6.73
C PHE A 237 24.41 -13.17 7.26
N VAL A 238 23.27 -12.83 7.86
CA VAL A 238 22.39 -13.77 8.56
C VAL A 238 21.03 -13.79 7.87
N PHE A 239 20.54 -15.00 7.60
CA PHE A 239 19.22 -15.23 7.03
C PHE A 239 18.43 -16.11 7.98
N THR A 240 17.42 -15.55 8.63
CA THR A 240 16.59 -16.26 9.61
C THR A 240 15.19 -16.50 9.06
N ARG A 241 14.78 -17.77 8.98
CA ARG A 241 13.45 -18.19 8.51
C ARG A 241 13.07 -17.57 7.17
N CYS A 242 13.98 -17.69 6.21
CA CYS A 242 13.85 -17.12 4.87
C CYS A 242 13.65 -18.18 3.80
N ALA A 243 12.92 -17.83 2.72
CA ALA A 243 12.59 -18.78 1.67
C ALA A 243 13.82 -19.25 0.86
N TYR A 244 14.63 -18.31 0.35
CA TYR A 244 15.88 -18.62 -0.35
C TYR A 244 16.89 -17.47 -0.26
N ALA A 245 18.03 -17.73 0.36
CA ALA A 245 19.15 -16.80 0.50
C ALA A 245 20.26 -17.11 -0.51
N SER A 246 20.83 -16.07 -1.12
CA SER A 246 21.93 -16.23 -2.05
C SER A 246 22.99 -15.19 -1.73
N VAL A 247 24.21 -15.63 -1.49
CA VAL A 247 25.36 -14.74 -1.25
C VAL A 247 26.38 -14.99 -2.33
N GLY A 248 26.52 -14.05 -3.25
CA GLY A 248 27.32 -14.20 -4.47
C GLY A 248 28.42 -13.16 -4.56
N PHE A 249 29.59 -13.52 -5.06
CA PHE A 249 30.63 -12.53 -5.38
C PHE A 249 31.02 -11.61 -4.20
N CYS A 250 30.90 -12.09 -2.98
CA CYS A 250 31.26 -11.36 -1.76
C CYS A 250 32.65 -11.77 -1.27
N ARG A 251 33.29 -10.89 -0.49
CA ARG A 251 34.59 -11.16 0.13
C ARG A 251 34.51 -11.02 1.64
N PHE A 252 34.96 -12.06 2.33
CA PHE A 252 35.02 -12.15 3.78
C PHE A 252 36.49 -12.25 4.19
N ASP A 253 37.09 -11.12 4.54
CA ASP A 253 38.52 -11.00 4.81
C ASP A 253 38.85 -10.21 6.09
N ASP A 254 37.85 -9.92 6.94
CA ASP A 254 38.10 -9.36 8.27
C ASP A 254 38.57 -10.46 9.22
N ALA A 255 39.87 -10.49 9.51
CA ALA A 255 40.50 -11.51 10.35
C ALA A 255 39.93 -11.56 11.78
N LYS A 256 39.25 -10.49 12.23
CA LYS A 256 38.57 -10.49 13.52
C LYS A 256 37.41 -11.47 13.59
N ALA A 257 36.87 -11.90 12.45
CA ALA A 257 35.83 -12.92 12.38
C ALA A 257 36.31 -14.24 13.00
N LYS A 258 37.53 -14.67 12.65
CA LYS A 258 38.14 -15.88 13.22
C LYS A 258 38.42 -15.76 14.71
N THR A 259 38.98 -14.64 15.17
CA THR A 259 39.35 -14.46 16.58
C THR A 259 38.14 -14.35 17.51
N ASN A 260 37.01 -13.85 17.00
CA ASN A 260 35.79 -13.64 17.78
C ASN A 260 34.70 -14.69 17.50
N ASN A 261 35.04 -15.79 16.80
CA ASN A 261 34.12 -16.87 16.46
C ASN A 261 32.87 -16.43 15.68
N VAL A 262 33.02 -15.45 14.78
CA VAL A 262 31.92 -14.89 13.98
C VAL A 262 31.87 -15.59 12.62
N PRO A 263 30.78 -16.30 12.29
CA PRO A 263 30.60 -16.87 10.96
C PRO A 263 30.46 -15.80 9.87
N ALA A 264 30.89 -16.10 8.64
CA ALA A 264 30.68 -15.19 7.53
C ALA A 264 29.21 -15.17 7.08
N VAL A 265 28.68 -16.34 6.70
CA VAL A 265 27.28 -16.51 6.25
C VAL A 265 26.56 -17.49 7.17
N VAL A 266 25.36 -17.14 7.62
CA VAL A 266 24.50 -18.01 8.44
C VAL A 266 23.13 -18.18 7.79
N ILE A 267 22.76 -19.44 7.55
CA ILE A 267 21.43 -19.84 7.10
C ILE A 267 20.71 -20.52 8.27
N ASP A 268 19.72 -19.83 8.83
CA ASP A 268 18.96 -20.26 9.99
C ASP A 268 17.51 -20.53 9.57
N GLY A 269 17.07 -21.79 9.57
CA GLY A 269 15.69 -22.13 9.25
C GLY A 269 15.22 -21.74 7.85
N GLY A 270 16.11 -21.81 6.85
CA GLY A 270 15.83 -21.42 5.46
C GLY A 270 16.58 -22.25 4.43
N LYS A 271 16.53 -21.81 3.16
CA LYS A 271 17.29 -22.43 2.07
C LYS A 271 18.28 -21.45 1.46
N GLY A 272 19.27 -21.94 0.70
CA GLY A 272 20.13 -21.05 -0.08
C GLY A 272 21.60 -21.41 -0.15
N GLY A 273 22.47 -20.42 0.11
CA GLY A 273 23.90 -20.59 0.35
C GLY A 273 24.78 -19.55 -0.32
N ALA A 274 26.09 -19.64 -0.04
CA ALA A 274 27.12 -18.81 -0.65
C ALA A 274 27.68 -19.45 -1.93
N HIS A 275 28.02 -18.65 -2.93
CA HIS A 275 28.67 -19.07 -4.18
C HIS A 275 29.60 -17.97 -4.70
N ASN A 276 30.66 -18.34 -5.43
CA ASN A 276 31.62 -17.38 -5.99
C ASN A 276 32.18 -16.38 -4.97
N CYS A 277 32.23 -16.75 -3.68
CA CYS A 277 32.73 -15.89 -2.62
C CYS A 277 34.17 -16.25 -2.24
N TYR A 278 34.88 -15.30 -1.64
CA TYR A 278 36.23 -15.50 -1.12
C TYR A 278 36.23 -15.38 0.42
N PHE A 279 36.72 -16.42 1.12
CA PHE A 279 36.71 -16.51 2.59
C PHE A 279 38.13 -16.69 3.13
N ILE A 280 38.68 -15.68 3.78
CA ILE A 280 40.00 -15.74 4.41
C ILE A 280 39.91 -15.31 5.87
N ASN A 281 40.60 -16.05 6.75
CA ASN A 281 40.63 -15.77 8.19
C ASN A 281 39.23 -15.68 8.83
N GLN A 282 38.31 -16.55 8.43
CA GLN A 282 36.96 -16.64 8.99
C GLN A 282 36.87 -17.72 10.08
N TYR A 283 35.94 -17.57 11.02
CA TYR A 283 35.61 -18.65 11.94
C TYR A 283 34.96 -19.81 11.18
N ALA A 284 33.91 -19.52 10.41
CA ALA A 284 33.29 -20.45 9.48
C ALA A 284 32.89 -19.68 8.22
N ALA A 285 33.08 -20.25 7.03
CA ALA A 285 32.63 -19.62 5.79
C ALA A 285 31.09 -19.67 5.68
N GLN A 286 30.49 -20.81 6.00
CA GLN A 286 29.03 -20.93 6.13
C GLN A 286 28.63 -21.81 7.31
N VAL A 287 27.60 -21.38 8.04
CA VAL A 287 26.94 -22.18 9.07
C VAL A 287 25.46 -22.31 8.73
N ASP A 288 24.97 -23.53 8.72
CA ASP A 288 23.57 -23.84 8.51
C ASP A 288 23.00 -24.41 9.79
N GLN A 289 21.88 -23.86 10.26
CA GLN A 289 21.25 -24.29 11.50
C GLN A 289 19.73 -24.43 11.41
N TYR A 290 19.16 -25.20 12.35
CA TYR A 290 17.72 -25.33 12.59
C TYR A 290 16.91 -25.71 11.34
N THR A 291 17.12 -26.93 10.83
CA THR A 291 16.42 -27.53 9.68
C THR A 291 16.59 -26.78 8.35
N SER A 292 17.60 -25.89 8.26
CA SER A 292 17.98 -25.27 6.99
C SER A 292 18.52 -26.28 5.99
N HIS A 293 18.37 -25.93 4.70
CA HIS A 293 18.89 -26.71 3.58
C HIS A 293 19.53 -25.81 2.53
N SER A 294 20.86 -25.82 2.46
CA SER A 294 21.62 -24.98 1.52
C SER A 294 22.56 -25.78 0.63
N SER A 295 23.26 -25.03 -0.22
CA SER A 295 24.38 -25.49 -1.02
C SER A 295 25.63 -24.67 -0.72
N PHE A 296 26.79 -25.31 -0.78
CA PHE A 296 28.10 -24.66 -0.73
C PHE A 296 28.99 -25.23 -1.83
N PRO A 297 28.88 -24.70 -3.07
CA PRO A 297 29.61 -25.21 -4.23
C PRO A 297 31.12 -24.91 -4.21
N TYR A 298 31.88 -25.69 -4.99
CA TYR A 298 33.32 -25.52 -5.22
C TYR A 298 33.76 -24.13 -5.70
N THR A 299 32.84 -23.31 -6.22
CA THR A 299 33.11 -21.93 -6.65
C THR A 299 33.54 -21.00 -5.51
N ASN A 300 33.28 -21.38 -4.26
CA ASN A 300 33.78 -20.67 -3.09
C ASN A 300 35.23 -21.03 -2.84
N THR A 301 36.07 -20.02 -2.62
CA THR A 301 37.51 -20.19 -2.42
C THR A 301 37.99 -19.45 -1.18
N GLY A 302 39.19 -19.78 -0.71
CA GLY A 302 39.86 -19.04 0.35
C GLY A 302 40.64 -19.92 1.31
N SER A 303 41.17 -19.34 2.38
CA SER A 303 42.18 -20.02 3.20
C SER A 303 42.26 -19.55 4.65
N ASN A 304 42.97 -20.32 5.47
CA ASN A 304 43.24 -19.99 6.88
C ASN A 304 41.96 -19.80 7.73
N ASN A 305 40.86 -20.45 7.34
CA ASN A 305 39.63 -20.45 8.11
C ASN A 305 39.69 -21.48 9.25
N THR A 306 38.95 -21.28 10.34
CA THR A 306 38.85 -22.31 11.38
C THR A 306 38.02 -23.48 10.87
N TYR A 307 36.87 -23.19 10.26
CA TYR A 307 35.96 -24.12 9.59
C TYR A 307 35.64 -23.59 8.18
N ALA A 308 35.39 -24.48 7.22
CA ALA A 308 34.78 -24.05 5.96
C ALA A 308 33.26 -24.06 6.09
N ILE A 309 32.66 -25.24 6.31
CA ILE A 309 31.22 -25.36 6.52
C ILE A 309 30.86 -26.11 7.80
N ILE A 310 29.78 -25.68 8.45
CA ILE A 310 29.20 -26.33 9.62
C ILE A 310 27.71 -26.60 9.38
N ALA A 311 27.32 -27.86 9.39
CA ALA A 311 25.91 -28.27 9.38
C ALA A 311 25.46 -28.63 10.80
N ASP A 312 24.62 -27.79 11.41
CA ASP A 312 24.11 -27.94 12.78
C ASP A 312 22.59 -28.20 12.78
N GLY A 313 22.18 -29.48 12.83
CA GLY A 313 20.76 -29.85 12.68
C GLY A 313 20.16 -29.38 11.35
N SER A 314 20.98 -29.37 10.29
CA SER A 314 20.70 -28.84 8.96
C SER A 314 21.31 -29.71 7.85
N ILE A 315 21.08 -29.35 6.58
CA ILE A 315 21.63 -30.05 5.42
C ILE A 315 22.42 -29.07 4.54
N ILE A 316 23.69 -29.38 4.28
CA ILE A 316 24.52 -28.64 3.31
C ILE A 316 24.91 -29.56 2.16
N GLN A 317 24.58 -29.17 0.93
CA GLN A 317 25.02 -29.86 -0.27
C GLN A 317 26.33 -29.27 -0.79
N VAL A 318 27.36 -30.09 -0.92
CA VAL A 318 28.65 -29.71 -1.49
C VAL A 318 28.81 -30.37 -2.85
N ASN A 319 28.83 -29.56 -3.91
CA ASN A 319 29.18 -30.05 -5.24
C ASN A 319 30.68 -29.85 -5.47
N GLY A 320 31.41 -30.94 -5.72
CA GLY A 320 32.84 -30.93 -5.99
C GLY A 320 33.74 -30.77 -4.75
N THR A 321 35.04 -30.62 -4.99
CA THR A 321 36.02 -30.36 -3.93
C THR A 321 35.90 -28.92 -3.44
N LEU A 322 35.83 -28.73 -2.12
CA LEU A 322 35.76 -27.41 -1.51
C LEU A 322 37.04 -26.62 -1.78
N GLY A 323 36.91 -25.44 -2.41
CA GLY A 323 38.00 -24.50 -2.62
C GLY A 323 38.36 -23.66 -1.39
N VAL A 324 37.54 -23.71 -0.34
CA VAL A 324 37.81 -23.06 0.95
C VAL A 324 38.64 -23.99 1.83
N THR A 325 39.85 -23.58 2.18
CA THR A 325 40.76 -24.34 3.04
C THR A 325 40.71 -23.87 4.49
N THR A 326 41.05 -24.78 5.40
CA THR A 326 41.05 -24.58 6.85
C THR A 326 42.44 -24.80 7.44
N THR A 327 42.71 -24.25 8.62
CA THR A 327 43.97 -24.50 9.34
C THR A 327 44.15 -25.94 9.77
N VAL A 328 43.03 -26.64 9.99
CA VAL A 328 42.99 -28.07 10.29
C VAL A 328 42.12 -28.73 9.23
N ALA A 329 42.68 -29.65 8.44
CA ALA A 329 41.96 -30.24 7.30
C ALA A 329 40.63 -30.90 7.68
N ALA A 330 40.56 -31.54 8.86
CA ALA A 330 39.34 -32.15 9.39
C ALA A 330 38.20 -31.13 9.63
N ASN A 331 38.51 -29.85 9.77
CA ASN A 331 37.52 -28.79 9.98
C ASN A 331 36.89 -28.28 8.68
N GLN A 332 37.28 -28.81 7.51
CA GLN A 332 36.71 -28.36 6.25
C GLN A 332 35.21 -28.69 6.15
N LYS A 333 34.77 -29.79 6.76
CA LYS A 333 33.36 -30.20 6.81
C LYS A 333 33.02 -30.66 8.22
N VAL A 334 32.19 -29.90 8.94
CA VAL A 334 31.80 -30.23 10.32
C VAL A 334 30.30 -30.45 10.43
N VAL A 335 29.91 -31.51 11.11
CA VAL A 335 28.52 -31.89 11.38
C VAL A 335 28.25 -31.83 12.89
N ARG A 336 27.10 -31.29 13.28
CA ARG A 336 26.62 -31.19 14.68
C ARG A 336 25.12 -31.49 14.76
N ASN A 337 24.67 -31.96 15.92
CA ASN A 337 23.24 -32.13 16.25
C ASN A 337 22.40 -32.83 15.16
N GLY A 338 22.96 -33.86 14.53
CA GLY A 338 22.28 -34.63 13.48
C GLY A 338 22.23 -33.94 12.10
N GLY A 339 23.01 -32.89 11.88
CA GLY A 339 23.19 -32.28 10.57
C GLY A 339 23.80 -33.24 9.55
N MET A 340 23.76 -32.86 8.27
CA MET A 340 24.28 -33.67 7.18
C MET A 340 25.02 -32.80 6.17
N ILE A 341 26.12 -33.32 5.65
CA ILE A 341 26.84 -32.73 4.52
C ILE A 341 26.92 -33.79 3.43
N PHE A 342 26.38 -33.48 2.25
CA PHE A 342 26.37 -34.35 1.09
C PHE A 342 27.46 -33.96 0.10
#